data_AF-A0AA40IVS5-F1
#
_entry.id   AF-A0AA40IVS5-F1
#
_cell.length_a   1.000
_cell.length_b   1.000
_cell.length_c   1.000
_cell.angle_alpha   90.00
_cell.angle_beta   90.00
_cell.angle_gamma   90.00
#
_symmetry.space_group_name_H-M   'P 1'
#
loop_
_entity.id
_entity.type
_entity.pdbx_description
1 polymer ?
#
loop_
_entity_poly.entity_id
_entity_poly.type
_entity_poly.pdbx_seq_one_letter_code
_entity_poly.pdbx_strand_id
1 'polypeptide(L)'
;MKKENYKKLDGKTRNLIDQVNKLFRNNNQKSIKTRYRYLAAQERFCKWLAQNTNIKKIKNVKARHFIKYVKYLQENNLSPKMIKAELSGVRHFHVLTGSKETLPVNSRLNIPKVVTNGGVDRS
;
A
#
# COMPACT_ATOMS: atom_id res chain seq x y z
N MET A 1 -3.49 9.82 10.60
CA MET A 1 -3.18 9.31 11.96
C MET A 1 -3.00 10.50 12.92
N LYS A 2 -3.56 10.49 14.15
CA LYS A 2 -3.32 11.58 15.14
C LYS A 2 -1.82 11.63 15.51
N LYS A 3 -1.24 12.84 15.66
CA LYS A 3 0.20 13.05 15.95
C LYS A 3 0.69 12.26 17.18
N GLU A 4 -0.15 12.08 18.20
CA GLU A 4 0.12 11.30 19.43
C GLU A 4 0.59 9.87 19.14
N ASN A 5 -0.10 9.17 18.23
CA ASN A 5 0.17 7.77 17.90
C ASN A 5 1.43 7.62 17.03
N TYR A 6 1.89 8.70 16.39
CA TYR A 6 3.06 8.70 15.52
C TYR A 6 4.38 8.59 16.30
N LYS A 7 4.44 9.20 17.49
CA LYS A 7 5.64 9.15 18.34
C LYS A 7 5.89 7.75 18.89
N LYS A 8 4.84 6.95 19.11
CA LYS A 8 4.91 5.58 19.64
C LYS A 8 5.31 4.51 18.60
N LEU A 9 5.47 4.88 17.34
CA LEU A 9 5.91 3.94 16.30
C LEU A 9 7.38 3.57 16.47
N ASP A 10 7.75 2.37 16.02
CA ASP A 10 9.16 2.01 15.92
C ASP A 10 9.90 2.94 14.93
N GLY A 11 11.22 3.08 15.13
CA GLY A 11 12.05 3.97 14.33
C GLY A 11 11.98 3.70 12.82
N LYS A 12 11.84 2.43 12.42
CA LYS A 12 11.75 2.03 11.00
C LYS A 12 10.40 2.43 10.41
N THR A 13 9.29 2.15 11.09
CA THR A 13 7.96 2.55 10.62
C THR A 13 7.87 4.06 10.46
N ARG A 14 8.32 4.83 11.46
CA ARG A 14 8.32 6.29 11.39
C ARG A 14 9.10 6.79 10.17
N ASN A 15 10.31 6.27 9.97
CA ASN A 15 11.14 6.66 8.83
C ASN A 15 10.46 6.38 7.47
N LEU A 16 9.82 5.22 7.32
CA LEU A 16 9.08 4.89 6.11
C LEU A 16 7.87 5.82 5.92
N ILE A 17 7.05 6.02 6.95
CA ILE A 17 5.87 6.89 6.86
C ILE A 17 6.28 8.35 6.56
N ASP A 18 7.38 8.85 7.11
CA ASP A 18 7.91 10.18 6.78
C ASP A 18 8.23 10.31 5.27
N GLN A 19 8.79 9.25 4.66
CA GLN A 19 9.02 9.23 3.21
C GLN A 19 7.71 9.27 2.42
N VAL A 20 6.67 8.53 2.85
CA VAL A 20 5.34 8.58 2.22
C VAL A 20 4.73 9.97 2.34
N ASN A 21 4.80 10.58 3.53
CA ASN A 21 4.22 11.88 3.79
C ASN A 21 4.86 12.97 2.93
N LYS A 22 6.16 12.88 2.68
CA LYS A 22 6.86 13.76 1.72
C LYS A 22 6.30 13.58 0.31
N LEU A 23 6.14 12.34 -0.16
CA LEU A 23 5.53 12.04 -1.47
C LEU A 23 4.08 12.55 -1.56
N PHE A 24 3.29 12.36 -0.51
CA PHE A 24 1.91 12.80 -0.45
C PHE A 24 1.79 14.33 -0.60
N ARG A 25 2.64 15.09 0.09
CA ARG A 25 2.64 16.57 0.02
C ARG A 25 3.06 17.09 -1.37
N ASN A 26 3.99 16.40 -2.01
CA ASN A 26 4.53 16.80 -3.31
C ASN A 26 3.65 16.39 -4.50
N ASN A 27 2.63 15.56 -4.29
CA ASN A 27 1.77 15.07 -5.36
C ASN A 27 0.30 15.38 -5.10
N ASN A 28 -0.30 16.22 -5.96
CA ASN A 28 -1.73 16.57 -5.89
C ASN A 28 -2.61 15.83 -6.92
N GLN A 29 -2.07 14.79 -7.56
CA GLN A 29 -2.86 13.94 -8.46
C GLN A 29 -4.00 13.24 -7.72
N LYS A 30 -5.18 13.14 -8.36
CA LYS A 30 -6.43 12.55 -7.83
C LYS A 30 -7.15 13.41 -6.79
N SER A 31 -8.42 13.08 -6.56
CA SER A 31 -9.23 13.76 -5.55
C SER A 31 -8.68 13.58 -4.14
N ILE A 32 -8.90 14.59 -3.29
CA ILE A 32 -8.42 14.63 -1.91
C ILE A 32 -8.80 13.36 -1.12
N LYS A 33 -10.06 12.92 -1.24
CA LYS A 33 -10.58 11.71 -0.60
C LYS A 33 -9.82 10.44 -1.04
N THR A 34 -9.52 10.34 -2.33
CA THR A 34 -8.76 9.20 -2.88
C THR A 34 -7.33 9.18 -2.37
N ARG A 35 -6.68 10.35 -2.32
CA ARG A 35 -5.31 10.50 -1.83
C ARG A 35 -5.20 10.07 -0.37
N TYR A 36 -6.12 10.50 0.50
CA TYR A 36 -6.12 10.08 1.90
C TYR A 36 -6.36 8.57 2.08
N ARG A 37 -7.25 7.97 1.26
CA ARG A 37 -7.44 6.50 1.26
C ARG A 37 -6.13 5.78 0.92
N TYR A 38 -5.45 6.23 -0.13
CA TYR A 38 -4.18 5.64 -0.56
C TYR A 38 -3.07 5.84 0.46
N LEU A 39 -3.03 7.01 1.11
CA LEU A 39 -2.08 7.29 2.18
C LEU A 39 -2.28 6.30 3.34
N ALA A 40 -3.52 6.08 3.78
CA ALA A 40 -3.81 5.14 4.86
C ALA A 40 -3.40 3.70 4.51
N ALA A 41 -3.61 3.26 3.26
CA ALA A 41 -3.16 1.96 2.78
C ALA A 41 -1.62 1.84 2.79
N GLN A 42 -0.95 2.88 2.29
CA GLN A 42 0.52 2.91 2.26
C GLN A 42 1.12 2.97 3.68
N GLU A 43 0.50 3.67 4.63
CA GLU A 43 0.90 3.69 6.05
C GLU A 43 0.82 2.28 6.67
N ARG A 44 -0.27 1.55 6.41
CA ARG A 44 -0.41 0.15 6.85
C ARG A 44 0.67 -0.74 6.27
N PHE A 45 0.96 -0.59 4.98
CA PHE A 45 2.04 -1.33 4.33
C PHE A 45 3.42 -0.97 4.90
N CYS A 46 3.69 0.31 5.20
CA CYS A 46 4.94 0.73 5.84
C CYS A 46 5.13 0.10 7.22
N LYS A 47 4.06 0.02 8.01
CA LYS A 47 4.08 -0.65 9.32
C LYS A 47 4.40 -2.14 9.18
N TRP A 48 3.76 -2.81 8.22
CA TRP A 48 4.05 -4.20 7.92
C TRP A 48 5.50 -4.40 7.43
N LEU A 49 5.99 -3.54 6.54
CA LEU A 49 7.37 -3.59 6.03
C LEU A 49 8.41 -3.45 7.15
N ALA A 50 8.20 -2.53 8.08
CA ALA A 50 9.12 -2.29 9.18
C ALA A 50 9.26 -3.51 10.12
N GLN A 51 8.18 -4.25 10.31
CA GLN A 51 8.13 -5.45 11.16
C GLN A 51 8.67 -6.69 10.45
N ASN A 52 8.44 -6.82 9.14
CA ASN A 52 8.70 -8.06 8.39
C ASN A 52 9.94 -7.97 7.48
N THR A 53 10.57 -6.80 7.37
CA THR A 53 11.71 -6.56 6.46
C THR A 53 12.71 -5.57 7.05
N ASN A 54 13.89 -5.48 6.44
CA ASN A 54 14.93 -4.50 6.77
C ASN A 54 15.02 -3.34 5.77
N ILE A 55 13.94 -3.04 5.06
CA ILE A 55 13.93 -1.96 4.07
C ILE A 55 13.98 -0.60 4.78
N LYS A 56 14.93 0.25 4.37
CA LYS A 56 15.07 1.62 4.87
C LYS A 56 14.44 2.67 3.93
N LYS A 57 14.25 2.37 2.65
CA LYS A 57 13.71 3.32 1.66
C LYS A 57 12.57 2.69 0.88
N ILE A 58 11.44 3.40 0.76
CA ILE A 58 10.25 2.86 0.08
C ILE A 58 10.53 2.52 -1.38
N LYS A 59 11.40 3.30 -2.05
CA LYS A 59 11.81 3.03 -3.43
C LYS A 59 12.45 1.64 -3.63
N ASN A 60 12.99 1.04 -2.56
CA ASN A 60 13.63 -0.28 -2.58
C ASN A 60 12.63 -1.43 -2.38
N VAL A 61 11.33 -1.14 -2.29
CA VAL A 61 10.29 -2.17 -2.27
C VAL A 61 10.31 -2.92 -3.61
N LYS A 62 10.52 -4.23 -3.53
CA LYS A 62 10.52 -5.20 -4.63
C LYS A 62 9.22 -5.99 -4.65
N ALA A 63 8.93 -6.63 -5.78
CA ALA A 63 7.76 -7.51 -5.95
C ALA A 63 7.59 -8.55 -4.84
N ARG A 64 8.68 -9.17 -4.35
CA ARG A 64 8.65 -10.16 -3.25
C ARG A 64 8.02 -9.61 -1.96
N HIS A 65 8.24 -8.33 -1.64
CA HIS A 65 7.70 -7.72 -0.42
C HIS A 65 6.20 -7.48 -0.56
N PHE A 66 5.79 -7.07 -1.75
CA PHE A 66 4.39 -6.89 -2.08
C PHE A 66 3.62 -8.21 -2.10
N ILE A 67 4.19 -9.28 -2.68
CA ILE A 67 3.58 -10.63 -2.67
C ILE A 67 3.41 -11.15 -1.24
N LYS A 68 4.44 -11.01 -0.39
CA LYS A 68 4.35 -11.39 1.02
C LYS A 68 3.27 -10.59 1.77
N TYR A 69 3.11 -9.30 1.45
CA TYR A 69 2.06 -8.49 2.04
C TYR A 69 0.66 -8.92 1.60
N VAL A 70 0.49 -9.29 0.32
CA VAL A 70 -0.79 -9.84 -0.17
C VAL A 70 -1.17 -11.10 0.60
N LYS A 71 -0.22 -12.02 0.82
CA LYS A 71 -0.45 -13.22 1.62
C LYS A 71 -0.87 -12.89 3.06
N TYR A 72 -0.17 -11.94 3.69
CA TYR A 72 -0.56 -11.43 5.01
C TYR A 72 -2.00 -10.89 5.01
N LEU A 73 -2.42 -10.10 4.01
CA LEU A 73 -3.79 -9.60 3.95
C LEU A 73 -4.83 -10.72 3.76
N GLN A 74 -4.49 -11.76 3.01
CA GLN A 74 -5.34 -12.95 2.83
C GLN A 74 -5.48 -13.74 4.14
N GLU A 75 -4.37 -13.97 4.85
CA GLU A 75 -4.34 -14.65 6.15
C GLU A 75 -5.12 -13.90 7.23
N ASN A 76 -5.18 -12.57 7.14
CA ASN A 76 -6.00 -11.73 8.03
C ASN A 76 -7.49 -11.69 7.63
N ASN A 77 -7.94 -12.56 6.72
CA ASN A 77 -9.33 -12.69 6.27
C ASN A 77 -9.96 -11.38 5.75
N LEU A 78 -9.15 -10.49 5.16
CA LEU A 78 -9.67 -9.29 4.52
C LEU A 78 -10.46 -9.64 3.26
N SER A 79 -11.59 -8.97 3.04
CA SER A 79 -12.38 -9.18 1.83
C SER A 79 -11.56 -8.86 0.57
N PRO A 80 -11.77 -9.57 -0.56
CA PRO A 80 -11.01 -9.32 -1.79
C PRO A 80 -11.14 -7.87 -2.30
N LYS A 81 -12.29 -7.22 -2.06
CA LYS A 81 -12.52 -5.79 -2.37
C LYS A 81 -11.59 -4.89 -1.58
N MET A 82 -11.43 -5.15 -0.27
CA MET A 82 -10.51 -4.40 0.58
C MET A 82 -9.06 -4.63 0.20
N ILE A 83 -8.67 -5.88 -0.07
CA ILE A 83 -7.32 -6.22 -0.56
C ILE A 83 -7.01 -5.41 -1.83
N LYS A 84 -7.90 -5.42 -2.84
CA LYS A 84 -7.71 -4.63 -4.06
C LYS A 84 -7.54 -3.12 -3.77
N ALA A 85 -8.30 -2.59 -2.81
CA ALA A 85 -8.20 -1.18 -2.42
C ALA A 85 -6.86 -0.86 -1.74
N GLU A 86 -6.37 -1.74 -0.84
CA GLU A 86 -5.05 -1.63 -0.22
C GLU A 86 -3.94 -1.62 -1.28
N LEU A 87 -3.95 -2.62 -2.16
CA LEU A 87 -2.93 -2.79 -3.20
C LEU A 87 -2.90 -1.61 -4.18
N SER A 88 -4.06 -1.03 -4.50
CA SER A 88 -4.14 0.15 -5.35
C SER A 88 -3.45 1.36 -4.72
N GLY A 89 -3.60 1.55 -3.41
CA GLY A 89 -2.92 2.62 -2.69
C GLY A 89 -1.41 2.41 -2.66
N VAL A 90 -0.97 1.18 -2.38
CA VAL A 90 0.45 0.85 -2.33
C VAL A 90 1.14 1.03 -3.68
N ARG A 91 0.52 0.53 -4.76
CA ARG A 91 1.03 0.72 -6.12
C ARG A 91 1.12 2.20 -6.51
N HIS A 92 0.12 2.99 -6.15
CA HIS A 92 0.12 4.42 -6.45
C HIS A 92 1.34 5.11 -5.85
N PHE A 93 1.62 4.91 -4.57
CA PHE A 93 2.80 5.49 -3.93
C PHE A 93 4.11 4.91 -4.43
N HIS A 94 4.14 3.63 -4.79
CA HIS A 94 5.33 3.00 -5.35
C HIS A 94 5.75 3.65 -6.67
N VAL A 95 4.81 3.92 -7.58
CA VAL A 95 5.06 4.66 -8.82
C VAL A 95 5.64 6.05 -8.53
N LEU A 96 5.09 6.77 -7.53
CA LEU A 96 5.59 8.09 -7.14
C LEU A 96 7.02 8.08 -6.59
N THR A 97 7.53 6.92 -6.14
CA THR A 97 8.93 6.83 -5.68
C THR A 97 9.95 6.84 -6.82
N GLY A 98 9.51 6.68 -8.08
CA GLY A 98 10.39 6.51 -9.23
C GLY A 98 11.22 5.22 -9.18
N SER A 99 10.71 4.18 -8.52
CA SER A 99 11.39 2.87 -8.50
C SER A 99 11.44 2.26 -9.90
N LYS A 100 12.55 1.58 -10.23
CA LYS A 100 12.68 0.81 -11.48
C LYS A 100 11.89 -0.49 -11.45
N GLU A 101 11.58 -0.98 -10.24
CA GLU A 101 10.79 -2.19 -10.06
C GLU A 101 9.32 -1.92 -10.38
N THR A 102 8.64 -2.89 -10.99
CA THR A 102 7.18 -2.80 -11.17
C THR A 102 6.50 -3.78 -10.22
N LEU A 103 5.60 -3.28 -9.37
CA LEU A 103 4.83 -4.16 -8.49
C LEU A 103 3.82 -4.98 -9.30
N PRO A 104 3.65 -6.28 -8.99
CA PRO A 104 2.76 -7.16 -9.75
C PRO A 104 1.30 -6.69 -9.69
N VAL A 105 0.59 -6.87 -10.80
CA VAL A 105 -0.84 -6.57 -10.96
C VAL A 105 -1.71 -7.65 -10.31
N ASN A 106 -3.00 -7.35 -10.08
CA ASN A 106 -3.93 -8.25 -9.36
C ASN A 106 -4.06 -9.64 -10.00
N SER A 107 -3.97 -9.73 -11.33
CA SER A 107 -4.04 -11.01 -12.07
C SER A 107 -2.89 -11.97 -11.73
N ARG A 108 -1.75 -11.45 -11.27
CA ARG A 108 -0.57 -12.25 -10.87
C ARG A 108 -0.56 -12.59 -9.38
N LEU A 109 -1.62 -12.26 -8.64
CA LEU A 109 -1.61 -12.29 -7.17
C LEU A 109 -2.62 -13.26 -6.54
N ASN A 110 -3.24 -14.15 -7.33
CA ASN A 110 -4.22 -15.14 -6.84
C ASN A 110 -5.26 -14.56 -5.87
N ILE A 111 -5.70 -13.32 -6.13
CA ILE A 111 -6.73 -12.67 -5.32
C ILE A 111 -8.08 -13.18 -5.81
N PRO A 112 -8.96 -13.69 -4.93
CA PRO A 112 -10.28 -14.15 -5.33
C PRO A 112 -11.02 -13.05 -6.10
N LYS A 113 -11.69 -13.43 -7.19
CA LYS A 113 -12.58 -12.49 -7.88
C LYS A 113 -13.66 -12.08 -6.88
N VAL A 114 -13.92 -10.77 -6.81
CA VAL A 114 -15.08 -10.30 -6.06
C VAL A 114 -16.28 -10.76 -6.87
N VAL A 115 -17.02 -11.73 -6.35
CA VAL A 115 -18.32 -12.12 -6.91
C VAL A 115 -19.27 -10.95 -6.62
N THR A 116 -19.39 -10.04 -7.57
CA THR A 116 -20.46 -9.05 -7.60
C THR A 116 -21.59 -9.67 -8.41
N ASN A 117 -22.71 -10.02 -7.76
CA ASN A 117 -23.94 -10.30 -8.48
C ASN A 117 -24.35 -9.02 -9.21
N GLY A 118 -24.10 -8.96 -10.52
CA GLY A 118 -24.55 -7.88 -11.41
C GLY A 118 -23.66 -6.63 -11.42
N GLY A 119 -23.01 -6.38 -12.55
CA GLY A 119 -22.33 -5.12 -12.83
C GLY A 119 -21.27 -5.26 -13.91
N VAL A 120 -21.68 -5.08 -15.16
CA VAL A 120 -20.85 -5.11 -16.38
C VAL A 120 -19.60 -4.24 -16.20
N ASP A 121 -18.43 -4.88 -16.37
CA ASP A 121 -17.12 -4.23 -16.37
C ASP A 121 -17.00 -3.39 -17.65
N ARG A 122 -16.75 -2.08 -17.51
CA ARG A 122 -16.38 -1.20 -18.63
C ARG A 122 -14.88 -0.96 -18.54
N SER A 123 -14.20 -1.43 -19.58
CA SER A 123 -12.77 -1.38 -19.89
C SER A 123 -12.11 -0.03 -19.66
#